data_AF-A0A9W7B3C7-F1
#
_entry.id   AF-A0A9W7B3C7-F1
#
_cell.length_a   1.000
_cell.length_b   1.000
_cell.length_c   1.000
_cell.angle_alpha   90.00
_cell.angle_beta   90.00
_cell.angle_gamma   90.00
#
_symmetry.space_group_name_H-M   'P 1'
#
loop_
_entity.id
_entity.type
_entity.pdbx_description
1 polymer ?
#
loop_
_entity_poly.entity_id
_entity_poly.type
_entity_poly.pdbx_seq_one_letter_code
_entity_poly.pdbx_strand_id
1 'polypeptide(L)'
;MIHLHLLSNGLSRTSQLLQEESSVGLPGSTVNLSVLTNVGRWGDVLTSLNRLDAEVYDAIPATLIAEVKEMTILELSEADPNLSMQIYDRLIDDDLQPIDGKDDKDSGKKSIFTTKSINRMRDSFTSSVKFSDSGETRDQRRARIGEELEIYVKTAQDDKLLMLLRQSLLWQVHTNTLPKALETKVRRLLV
;
A
#
# COMPACT_ATOMS: atom_id res chain seq x y z
N MET A 1 8.46 -12.27 -3.27
CA MET A 1 8.11 -13.19 -4.39
C MET A 1 7.32 -14.41 -3.94
N ILE A 2 7.75 -15.11 -2.88
CA ILE A 2 7.00 -16.25 -2.31
C ILE A 2 5.61 -15.79 -1.84
N HIS A 3 5.52 -14.66 -1.14
CA HIS A 3 4.24 -14.07 -0.73
C HIS A 3 3.24 -13.89 -1.88
N LEU A 4 3.68 -13.33 -3.01
CA LEU A 4 2.84 -13.11 -4.19
C LEU A 4 2.36 -14.43 -4.78
N HIS A 5 3.23 -15.44 -4.85
CA HIS A 5 2.84 -16.77 -5.33
C HIS A 5 1.84 -17.45 -4.40
N LEU A 6 2.01 -17.32 -3.07
CA LEU A 6 1.03 -17.84 -2.12
C LEU A 6 -0.31 -17.14 -2.28
N LEU A 7 -0.33 -15.82 -2.45
CA LEU A 7 -1.54 -15.05 -2.67
C LEU A 7 -2.23 -15.43 -4.00
N SER A 8 -1.49 -15.58 -5.10
CA SER A 8 -2.06 -15.98 -6.39
C SER A 8 -2.66 -17.39 -6.38
N ASN A 9 -2.21 -18.26 -5.46
CA ASN A 9 -2.76 -19.60 -5.25
C ASN A 9 -3.83 -19.66 -4.14
N GLY A 10 -4.31 -18.52 -3.64
CA GLY A 10 -5.35 -18.44 -2.61
C GLY A 10 -4.87 -18.80 -1.19
N LEU A 11 -3.56 -18.92 -0.98
CA LEU A 11 -2.93 -19.26 0.31
C LEU A 11 -2.66 -18.00 1.15
N SER A 12 -3.68 -17.16 1.32
CA SER A 12 -3.57 -15.87 2.00
C SER A 12 -3.12 -15.98 3.46
N ARG A 13 -3.59 -17.01 4.18
CA ARG A 13 -3.20 -17.23 5.59
C ARG A 13 -1.73 -17.60 5.73
N THR A 14 -1.21 -18.44 4.83
CA THR A 14 0.21 -18.82 4.82
C THR A 14 1.09 -17.64 4.46
N SER A 15 0.65 -16.82 3.50
CA SER A 15 1.38 -15.58 3.15
C SER A 15 1.45 -14.61 4.32
N GLN A 16 0.36 -14.47 5.07
CA GLN A 16 0.31 -13.64 6.28
C GLN A 16 1.25 -14.16 7.37
N LEU A 17 1.21 -15.45 7.70
CA LEU A 17 2.10 -16.02 8.71
C LEU A 17 3.57 -15.85 8.33
N LEU A 18 3.91 -16.08 7.06
CA LEU A 18 5.26 -15.86 6.56
C LEU A 18 5.68 -14.38 6.73
N GLN A 19 4.76 -13.43 6.57
CA GLN A 19 5.06 -12.01 6.67
C GLN A 19 5.32 -11.62 8.12
N GLU A 20 4.49 -12.14 9.04
CA GLU A 20 4.64 -11.97 10.48
C GLU A 20 5.96 -12.58 10.99
N GLU A 21 6.35 -13.76 10.49
CA GLU A 21 7.58 -14.44 10.91
C GLU A 21 8.86 -13.86 10.29
N SER A 22 8.82 -13.48 9.00
CA SER A 22 10.00 -13.00 8.29
C SER A 22 10.23 -11.49 8.42
N SER A 23 9.20 -10.74 8.84
CA SER A 23 9.16 -9.27 8.77
C SER A 23 9.37 -8.69 7.35
N VAL A 24 9.27 -9.53 6.32
CA VAL A 24 9.35 -9.12 4.91
C VAL A 24 7.94 -8.89 4.39
N GLY A 25 7.70 -7.71 3.85
CA GLY A 25 6.44 -7.32 3.22
C GLY A 25 6.36 -7.68 1.74
N LEU A 26 5.45 -6.99 1.06
CA LEU A 26 5.22 -7.14 -0.36
C LEU A 26 5.99 -6.07 -1.14
N PRO A 27 6.63 -6.44 -2.26
CA PRO A 27 7.38 -5.49 -3.10
C PRO A 27 6.46 -4.58 -3.94
N GLY A 28 5.14 -4.64 -3.73
CA GLY A 28 4.13 -3.93 -4.50
C GLY A 28 2.72 -4.36 -4.09
N SER A 29 1.72 -3.65 -4.58
CA SER A 29 0.32 -3.94 -4.27
C SER A 29 -0.20 -5.13 -5.09
N THR A 30 -0.99 -6.01 -4.49
CA THR A 30 -1.70 -7.09 -5.23
C THR A 30 -2.96 -6.59 -5.95
N VAL A 31 -3.32 -5.33 -5.74
CA VAL A 31 -4.52 -4.70 -6.29
C VAL A 31 -4.16 -3.33 -6.87
N ASN A 32 -4.93 -2.89 -7.87
CA ASN A 32 -4.75 -1.55 -8.41
C ASN A 32 -5.25 -0.50 -7.42
N LEU A 33 -4.34 0.25 -6.79
CA LEU A 33 -4.66 1.27 -5.79
C LEU A 33 -5.42 2.47 -6.39
N SER A 34 -5.16 2.82 -7.65
CA SER A 34 -5.89 3.87 -8.36
C SER A 34 -7.38 3.53 -8.51
N VAL A 35 -7.71 2.28 -8.78
CA VAL A 35 -9.12 1.83 -8.82
C VAL A 35 -9.77 1.93 -7.43
N LEU A 36 -9.07 1.48 -6.37
CA LEU A 36 -9.62 1.50 -5.01
C LEU A 36 -9.85 2.90 -4.47
N THR A 37 -8.92 3.83 -4.72
CA THR A 37 -9.04 5.24 -4.34
C THR A 37 -10.20 5.93 -5.06
N ASN A 38 -10.35 5.70 -6.38
CA ASN A 38 -11.49 6.22 -7.15
C ASN A 38 -12.86 5.76 -6.61
N VAL A 39 -12.95 4.52 -6.16
CA VAL A 39 -14.20 3.96 -5.59
C VAL A 39 -14.38 4.34 -4.11
N GLY A 40 -13.36 4.92 -3.45
CA GLY A 40 -13.40 5.27 -2.03
C GLY A 40 -13.24 4.06 -1.09
N ARG A 41 -12.61 2.97 -1.55
CA ARG A 41 -12.33 1.77 -0.74
C ARG A 41 -11.07 1.93 0.10
N TRP A 42 -11.06 2.94 0.97
CA TRP A 42 -9.88 3.34 1.74
C TRP A 42 -9.35 2.28 2.70
N GLY A 43 -10.21 1.44 3.28
CA GLY A 43 -9.78 0.33 4.13
C GLY A 43 -8.90 -0.69 3.38
N ASP A 44 -9.21 -0.97 2.11
CA ASP A 44 -8.41 -1.85 1.27
C ASP A 44 -7.10 -1.18 0.82
N VAL A 45 -7.13 0.13 0.57
CA VAL A 45 -5.93 0.93 0.30
C VAL A 45 -4.97 0.87 1.49
N LEU A 46 -5.44 1.18 2.70
CA LEU A 46 -4.63 1.13 3.92
C LEU A 46 -4.10 -0.29 4.21
N THR A 47 -4.94 -1.32 4.01
CA THR A 47 -4.51 -2.72 4.15
C THR A 47 -3.42 -3.08 3.15
N SER A 48 -3.50 -2.56 1.92
CA SER A 48 -2.51 -2.81 0.89
C SER A 48 -1.19 -2.10 1.18
N LEU A 49 -1.24 -0.86 1.68
CA LEU A 49 -0.07 -0.09 2.10
C LEU A 49 0.64 -0.74 3.30
N ASN A 50 -0.11 -1.20 4.31
CA ASN A 50 0.45 -1.87 5.49
C ASN A 50 1.12 -3.21 5.20
N ARG A 51 0.86 -3.79 4.03
CA ARG A 51 1.49 -5.04 3.60
C ARG A 51 2.77 -4.82 2.80
N LEU A 52 3.09 -3.59 2.42
CA LEU A 52 4.28 -3.30 1.63
C LEU A 52 5.56 -3.56 2.42
N ASP A 53 6.62 -3.88 1.70
CA ASP A 53 7.98 -3.87 2.23
C ASP A 53 8.34 -2.47 2.74
N ALA A 54 9.11 -2.40 3.82
CA ALA A 54 9.55 -1.14 4.42
C ALA A 54 10.23 -0.22 3.40
N GLU A 55 11.10 -0.76 2.55
CA GLU A 55 11.78 0.03 1.49
C GLU A 55 10.80 0.66 0.50
N VAL A 56 9.71 -0.03 0.16
CA VAL A 56 8.69 0.47 -0.77
C VAL A 56 7.82 1.49 -0.06
N TYR A 57 7.44 1.23 1.20
CA TYR A 57 6.65 2.14 2.01
C TYR A 57 7.38 3.46 2.27
N ASP A 58 8.65 3.40 2.66
CA ASP A 58 9.49 4.57 2.96
C ASP A 58 9.76 5.44 1.72
N ALA A 59 9.63 4.88 0.51
CA ALA A 59 9.73 5.63 -0.73
C ALA A 59 8.50 6.50 -1.02
N ILE A 60 7.35 6.23 -0.37
CA ILE A 60 6.13 6.99 -0.55
C ILE A 60 6.25 8.32 0.22
N PRO A 61 5.97 9.47 -0.41
CA PRO A 61 5.97 10.74 0.30
C PRO A 61 5.02 10.71 1.50
N ALA A 62 5.52 11.09 2.68
CA ALA A 62 4.73 11.18 3.90
C ALA A 62 3.45 12.01 3.70
N THR A 63 3.53 13.10 2.92
CA THR A 63 2.38 13.93 2.57
C THR A 63 1.26 13.15 1.87
N LEU A 64 1.59 12.22 0.98
CA LEU A 64 0.62 11.38 0.28
C LEU A 64 -0.04 10.37 1.24
N ILE A 65 0.72 9.79 2.16
CA ILE A 65 0.19 8.92 3.22
C ILE A 65 -0.77 9.69 4.13
N ALA A 66 -0.42 10.92 4.52
CA ALA A 66 -1.32 11.81 5.25
C ALA A 66 -2.60 12.10 4.46
N GLU A 67 -2.50 12.36 3.16
CA GLU A 67 -3.69 12.59 2.33
C GLU A 67 -4.61 11.38 2.25
N VAL A 68 -4.06 10.16 2.16
CA VAL A 68 -4.84 8.90 2.22
C VAL A 68 -5.54 8.76 3.57
N LYS A 69 -4.81 8.94 4.68
CA LYS A 69 -5.38 8.88 6.03
C LYS A 69 -6.46 9.96 6.24
N GLU A 70 -6.21 11.19 5.77
CA GLU A 70 -7.16 12.31 5.82
C GLU A 70 -8.43 11.96 5.04
N MET A 71 -8.33 11.52 3.78
CA MET A 71 -9.49 11.13 2.97
C MET A 71 -10.28 9.99 3.59
N THR A 72 -9.59 9.03 4.21
CA THR A 72 -10.24 7.95 4.96
C THR A 72 -11.11 8.51 6.07
N ILE A 73 -10.56 9.41 6.90
CA ILE A 73 -11.27 10.00 8.05
C ILE A 73 -12.45 10.86 7.59
N LEU A 74 -12.25 11.70 6.56
CA LEU A 74 -13.29 12.58 6.04
C LEU A 74 -14.49 11.79 5.52
N GLU A 75 -14.25 10.77 4.67
CA GLU A 75 -15.34 9.96 4.11
C GLU A 75 -15.98 9.04 5.13
N LEU A 76 -15.18 8.52 6.06
CA LEU A 76 -15.72 7.74 7.17
C LEU A 76 -16.56 8.61 8.10
N SER A 77 -16.21 9.88 8.32
CA SER A 77 -17.02 10.79 9.15
C SER A 77 -18.36 11.14 8.50
N GLU A 78 -18.46 11.09 7.17
CA GLU A 78 -19.73 11.24 6.44
C GLU A 78 -20.63 10.00 6.63
N ALA A 79 -20.04 8.80 6.68
CA ALA A 79 -20.77 7.54 6.82
C ALA A 79 -21.12 7.17 8.27
N ASP A 80 -20.15 7.28 9.19
CA ASP A 80 -20.26 7.02 10.62
C ASP A 80 -19.27 7.88 11.41
N PRO A 81 -19.72 9.01 11.99
CA PRO A 81 -18.88 9.91 12.78
C PRO A 81 -18.24 9.25 14.01
N ASN A 82 -18.91 8.27 14.63
CA ASN A 82 -18.42 7.62 15.86
C ASN A 82 -17.29 6.65 15.56
N LEU A 83 -17.43 5.89 14.47
CA LEU A 83 -16.37 5.00 13.99
C LEU A 83 -15.17 5.81 13.48
N SER A 84 -15.43 6.95 12.84
CA SER A 84 -14.37 7.83 12.35
C SER A 84 -13.54 8.46 13.47
N MET A 85 -14.14 8.87 14.60
CA MET A 85 -13.34 9.33 15.75
C MET A 85 -12.45 8.23 16.33
N GLN A 86 -12.95 6.99 16.45
CA GLN A 86 -12.13 5.87 16.93
C GLN A 86 -10.96 5.55 16.00
N ILE A 87 -11.17 5.70 14.68
CA ILE A 87 -10.14 5.47 13.67
C ILE A 87 -9.17 6.65 13.61
N TYR A 88 -9.65 7.89 13.79
CA TYR A 88 -8.83 9.09 13.91
C TYR A 88 -7.81 8.94 15.04
N ASP A 89 -8.27 8.58 16.24
CA ASP A 89 -7.38 8.38 17.40
C ASP A 89 -6.31 7.34 17.12
N ARG A 90 -6.67 6.20 16.51
CA ARG A 90 -5.70 5.14 16.16
C ARG A 90 -4.73 5.51 15.04
N LEU A 91 -5.20 6.16 13.98
CA LEU A 91 -4.38 6.54 12.83
C LEU A 91 -3.42 7.70 13.14
N ILE A 92 -3.73 8.48 14.18
CA ILE A 92 -2.95 9.63 14.63
C ILE A 92 -2.03 9.28 15.80
N ASP A 93 -2.44 8.40 16.72
CA ASP A 93 -1.58 7.93 17.83
C ASP A 93 -0.31 7.23 17.33
N ASP A 94 -0.38 6.55 16.18
CA ASP A 94 0.80 5.91 15.59
C ASP A 94 1.82 6.92 15.03
N ASP A 95 1.45 8.19 14.75
CA ASP A 95 2.29 9.04 13.88
C ASP A 95 2.34 10.56 14.11
N LEU A 96 1.74 11.23 15.13
CA LEU A 96 1.92 12.69 15.25
C LEU A 96 1.81 13.41 16.62
N GLN A 97 2.82 14.26 16.89
CA GLN A 97 2.67 15.57 17.54
C GLN A 97 2.71 16.68 16.46
N PRO A 98 2.00 17.81 16.63
CA PRO A 98 1.89 18.86 15.61
C PRO A 98 3.23 19.55 15.30
N ILE A 99 3.49 19.84 14.02
CA ILE A 99 4.55 20.80 13.61
C ILE A 99 4.08 22.20 13.99
N ASP A 100 4.56 22.72 15.12
CA ASP A 100 4.66 24.16 15.28
C ASP A 100 5.84 24.63 14.41
N GLY A 101 5.65 25.71 13.66
CA GLY A 101 6.56 26.17 12.61
C GLY A 101 7.84 26.80 13.14
N LYS A 102 8.51 26.17 14.12
CA LYS A 102 9.80 26.57 14.64
C LYS A 102 10.78 25.41 14.50
N ASP A 103 11.90 25.73 13.87
CA ASP A 103 13.09 24.90 13.77
C ASP A 103 13.42 24.24 15.11
N ASP A 104 13.11 22.96 15.27
CA ASP A 104 13.78 22.12 16.23
C ASP A 104 14.30 20.87 15.52
N LYS A 105 15.61 20.93 15.25
CA LYS A 105 16.43 19.75 15.05
C LYS A 105 16.26 18.88 16.31
N ASP A 106 16.14 17.58 16.11
CA ASP A 106 16.38 16.54 17.13
C ASP A 106 15.18 15.86 17.82
N SER A 107 14.08 15.61 17.09
CA SER A 107 13.25 14.42 17.38
C SER A 107 12.94 13.66 16.10
N GLY A 108 13.38 12.40 16.02
CA GLY A 108 13.30 11.54 14.83
C GLY A 108 11.89 11.09 14.43
N LYS A 109 10.84 11.84 14.78
CA LYS A 109 9.46 11.58 14.36
C LYS A 109 9.07 12.64 13.34
N LYS A 110 9.16 12.30 12.04
CA LYS A 110 8.67 13.16 10.96
C LYS A 110 7.15 13.25 11.07
N SER A 111 6.67 14.37 11.55
CA SER A 111 5.24 14.68 11.58
C SER A 111 4.68 14.76 10.15
N ILE A 112 3.62 14.00 9.89
CA ILE A 112 3.06 13.74 8.55
C ILE A 112 1.89 14.70 8.19
N PHE A 113 1.17 15.22 9.19
CA PHE A 113 0.00 16.09 9.01
C PHE A 113 0.31 17.58 9.22
N THR A 114 -0.33 18.42 8.41
CA THR A 114 -0.35 19.86 8.64
C THR A 114 -1.42 20.23 9.67
N THR A 115 -1.22 21.32 10.41
CA THR A 115 -2.23 21.88 11.35
C THR A 115 -3.58 22.12 10.66
N LYS A 116 -3.57 22.49 9.37
CA LYS A 116 -4.78 22.65 8.56
C LYS A 116 -5.49 21.32 8.32
N SER A 117 -4.77 20.23 8.03
CA SER A 117 -5.36 18.90 7.88
C SER A 117 -5.95 18.38 9.19
N ILE A 118 -5.25 18.60 10.32
CA ILE A 118 -5.75 18.23 11.65
C ILE A 118 -7.06 18.96 11.96
N ASN A 119 -7.13 20.25 11.70
CA ASN A 119 -8.35 21.03 11.91
C ASN A 119 -9.48 20.57 10.99
N ARG A 120 -9.21 20.30 9.70
CA ARG A 120 -10.24 19.77 8.78
C ARG A 120 -10.81 18.43 9.21
N MET A 121 -9.95 17.51 9.66
CA MET A 121 -10.40 16.24 10.22
C MET A 121 -11.20 16.45 11.51
N ARG A 122 -10.78 17.37 12.39
CA ARG A 122 -11.55 17.70 13.60
C ARG A 122 -12.92 18.31 13.26
N ASP A 123 -12.96 19.18 12.28
CA ASP A 123 -14.18 19.89 11.85
C ASP A 123 -15.17 18.95 11.14
N SER A 124 -14.68 17.86 10.52
CA SER A 124 -15.51 16.84 9.88
C SER A 124 -16.37 16.05 10.88
N PHE A 125 -16.01 16.05 12.16
CA PHE A 125 -16.82 15.44 13.24
C PHE A 125 -17.90 16.38 13.79
N THR A 126 -17.77 17.69 13.57
CA THR A 126 -18.62 18.71 14.21
C THR A 126 -19.53 19.43 13.21
N SER A 127 -19.25 19.33 11.90
CA SER A 127 -19.99 20.02 10.85
C SER A 127 -19.98 19.24 9.54
N SER A 128 -20.85 19.64 8.59
CA SER A 128 -20.89 19.06 7.24
C SER A 128 -19.52 19.21 6.55
N VAL A 129 -18.92 18.08 6.19
CA VAL A 129 -17.56 17.98 5.66
C VAL A 129 -17.40 18.81 4.39
N LYS A 130 -16.60 19.87 4.45
CA LYS A 130 -16.18 20.61 3.26
C LYS A 130 -14.89 20.00 2.73
N PHE A 131 -15.00 19.22 1.66
CA PHE A 131 -13.85 18.64 0.97
C PHE A 131 -12.98 19.70 0.26
N SER A 132 -13.53 20.88 -0.04
CA SER A 132 -12.87 21.90 -0.87
C SER A 132 -12.54 23.18 -0.09
N ASP A 133 -11.31 23.28 0.40
CA ASP A 133 -10.64 24.58 0.61
C ASP A 133 -9.79 24.97 -0.63
N SER A 134 -9.48 24.01 -1.50
CA SER A 134 -8.62 24.15 -2.69
C SER A 134 -9.37 24.29 -4.02
N GLY A 135 -10.71 24.19 -4.01
CA GLY A 135 -11.54 24.13 -5.23
C GLY A 135 -11.54 22.77 -5.94
N GLU A 136 -10.79 21.79 -5.44
CA GLU A 136 -10.78 20.40 -5.93
C GLU A 136 -12.03 19.66 -5.45
N THR A 137 -12.68 18.88 -6.33
CA THR A 137 -13.79 18.01 -5.94
C THR A 137 -13.28 16.74 -5.24
N ARG A 138 -14.13 16.08 -4.45
CA ARG A 138 -13.80 14.80 -3.80
C ARG A 138 -13.26 13.78 -4.80
N ASP A 139 -13.92 13.64 -5.96
CA ASP A 139 -13.55 12.65 -6.97
C ASP A 139 -12.24 13.01 -7.68
N GLN A 140 -11.96 14.32 -7.89
CA GLN A 140 -10.66 14.78 -8.39
C GLN A 140 -9.54 14.45 -7.40
N ARG A 141 -9.77 14.69 -6.11
CA ARG A 141 -8.79 14.39 -5.06
C ARG A 141 -8.53 12.87 -4.95
N ARG A 142 -9.57 12.04 -5.05
CA ARG A 142 -9.45 10.57 -5.13
C ARG A 142 -8.58 10.13 -6.31
N ALA A 143 -8.87 10.65 -7.49
CA ALA A 143 -8.15 10.30 -8.71
C ALA A 143 -6.66 10.71 -8.61
N ARG A 144 -6.38 11.94 -8.16
CA ARG A 144 -5.00 12.42 -7.97
C ARG A 144 -4.22 11.55 -6.99
N ILE A 145 -4.80 11.23 -5.83
CA ILE A 145 -4.15 10.35 -4.84
C ILE A 145 -3.90 8.96 -5.45
N GLY A 146 -4.86 8.42 -6.20
CA GLY A 146 -4.72 7.13 -6.88
C GLY A 146 -3.59 7.09 -7.89
N GLU A 147 -3.50 8.10 -8.75
CA GLU A 147 -2.44 8.25 -9.74
C GLU A 147 -1.07 8.45 -9.08
N GLU A 148 -0.98 9.30 -8.06
CA GLU A 148 0.26 9.51 -7.32
C GLU A 148 0.73 8.24 -6.61
N LEU A 149 -0.17 7.47 -5.99
CA LEU A 149 0.19 6.20 -5.34
C LEU A 149 0.71 5.16 -6.35
N GLU A 150 0.17 5.12 -7.57
CA GLU A 150 0.59 4.16 -8.61
C GLU A 150 2.02 4.41 -9.11
N ILE A 151 2.53 5.65 -8.98
CA ILE A 151 3.93 5.98 -9.30
C ILE A 151 4.89 5.25 -8.35
N TYR A 152 4.54 5.16 -7.07
CA TYR A 152 5.40 4.58 -6.02
C TYR A 152 5.12 3.09 -5.81
N VAL A 153 3.84 2.69 -5.81
CA VAL A 153 3.41 1.33 -5.53
C VAL A 153 2.93 0.68 -6.81
N LYS A 154 3.85 -0.03 -7.45
CA LYS A 154 3.51 -0.81 -8.64
C LYS A 154 2.62 -2.00 -8.27
N THR A 155 1.73 -2.35 -9.19
CA THR A 155 1.00 -3.62 -9.10
C THR A 155 2.01 -4.75 -9.24
N ALA A 156 2.07 -5.59 -8.22
CA ALA A 156 2.94 -6.74 -8.18
C ALA A 156 2.54 -7.73 -9.28
N GLN A 157 3.53 -8.25 -10.02
CA GLN A 157 3.27 -9.28 -11.01
C GLN A 157 3.07 -10.64 -10.31
N ASP A 158 1.84 -11.14 -10.39
CA ASP A 158 1.54 -12.53 -10.10
C ASP A 158 2.40 -13.41 -11.03
N ASP A 159 3.06 -14.43 -10.49
CA ASP A 159 3.88 -15.41 -11.23
C ASP A 159 5.33 -15.07 -11.60
N LYS A 160 5.91 -13.98 -11.08
CA LYS A 160 7.36 -13.74 -11.24
C LYS A 160 8.19 -14.95 -10.76
N LEU A 161 7.73 -15.67 -9.72
CA LEU A 161 8.41 -16.86 -9.21
C LEU A 161 8.42 -18.01 -10.23
N LEU A 162 7.26 -18.32 -10.82
CA LEU A 162 7.15 -19.36 -11.83
C LEU A 162 7.96 -19.01 -13.08
N MET A 163 7.96 -17.74 -13.48
CA MET A 163 8.78 -17.25 -14.59
C MET A 163 10.28 -17.49 -14.32
N LEU A 164 10.78 -17.10 -13.14
CA LEU A 164 12.18 -17.33 -12.78
C LEU A 164 12.53 -18.82 -12.67
N LEU A 165 11.62 -19.64 -12.15
CA LEU A 165 11.81 -21.10 -12.12
C LEU A 165 11.90 -21.68 -13.54
N ARG A 166 11.04 -21.25 -14.46
CA ARG A 166 11.14 -21.65 -15.89
C ARG A 166 12.46 -21.20 -16.51
N GLN A 167 12.90 -19.97 -16.26
CA GLN A 167 14.19 -19.48 -16.75
C GLN A 167 15.37 -20.27 -16.16
N SER A 168 15.31 -20.64 -14.88
CA SER A 168 16.33 -21.47 -14.24
C SER A 168 16.42 -22.87 -14.87
N LEU A 169 15.28 -23.47 -15.22
CA LEU A 169 15.24 -24.76 -15.93
C LEU A 169 15.82 -24.65 -17.34
N LEU A 170 15.47 -23.60 -18.08
CA LEU A 170 16.06 -23.31 -19.40
C LEU A 170 17.59 -23.17 -19.30
N TRP A 171 18.08 -22.47 -18.27
CA TRP A 171 19.50 -22.31 -18.02
C TRP A 171 20.20 -23.65 -17.72
N GLN A 172 19.58 -24.51 -16.92
CA GLN A 172 20.12 -25.84 -16.61
C GLN A 172 20.18 -26.76 -17.84
N VAL A 173 19.21 -26.64 -18.75
CA VAL A 173 19.23 -27.34 -20.05
C VAL A 173 20.36 -26.80 -20.91
N HIS A 174 20.53 -25.48 -20.98
CA HIS A 174 21.58 -24.85 -21.80
C HIS A 174 22.99 -25.20 -21.31
N THR A 175 23.20 -25.26 -19.99
CA THR A 175 24.49 -25.54 -19.36
C THR A 175 24.79 -27.04 -19.19
N ASN A 176 23.92 -27.93 -19.68
CA ASN A 176 24.02 -29.38 -19.53
C ASN A 176 24.15 -29.86 -18.07
N THR A 177 23.66 -29.08 -17.11
CA THR A 177 23.63 -29.49 -15.69
C THR A 177 22.45 -30.40 -15.39
N LEU A 178 21.45 -30.46 -16.28
CA LEU A 178 20.29 -31.32 -16.12
C LEU A 178 20.61 -32.75 -16.64
N PRO A 179 20.26 -33.82 -15.90
CA PRO A 179 20.39 -35.19 -16.39
C PRO A 179 19.62 -35.39 -17.71
N LYS A 180 20.24 -36.04 -18.70
CA LYS A 180 19.65 -36.26 -20.05
C LYS A 180 18.26 -36.92 -20.02
N ALA A 181 18.00 -37.79 -19.04
CA ALA A 181 16.69 -38.43 -18.85
C ALA A 181 15.55 -37.44 -18.55
N LEU A 182 15.88 -36.29 -17.96
CA LEU A 182 14.93 -35.23 -17.59
C LEU A 182 14.85 -34.14 -18.65
N GLU A 183 15.90 -33.96 -19.46
CA GLU A 183 15.97 -32.92 -20.51
C GLU A 183 14.82 -33.04 -21.51
N THR A 184 14.51 -34.25 -21.97
CA THR A 184 13.41 -34.51 -22.92
C THR A 184 12.04 -34.17 -22.33
N LYS A 185 11.85 -34.34 -21.02
CA LYS A 185 10.58 -33.99 -20.34
C LYS A 185 10.46 -32.49 -20.15
N VAL A 186 11.55 -31.83 -19.71
CA VAL A 186 11.58 -30.37 -19.48
C VAL A 186 11.38 -29.61 -20.79
N ARG A 187 12.00 -30.02 -21.89
CA ARG A 187 11.79 -29.40 -23.21
C ARG A 187 10.34 -29.50 -23.71
N ARG A 188 9.58 -30.53 -23.31
CA ARG A 188 8.15 -30.67 -23.64
C ARG A 188 7.23 -29.80 -22.78
N LEU A 189 7.66 -29.42 -21.58
CA LEU A 189 6.87 -28.60 -20.65
C LEU A 189 7.10 -27.09 -20.82
N LEU A 190 8.09 -26.71 -21.62
CA LEU A 190 8.51 -25.32 -21.84
C LEU A 190 8.16 -24.79 -23.24
N VAL A 191 7.55 -25.61 -24.10
CA VAL A 191 6.95 -25.25 -25.41
C VAL A 191 5.44 -25.15 -25.23
#